data_AF-A0A392VT75-F1
#
_entry.id   AF-A0A392VT75-F1
#
_cell.length_a   1.000
_cell.length_b   1.000
_cell.length_c   1.000
_cell.angle_alpha   90.00
_cell.angle_beta   90.00
_cell.angle_gamma   90.00
#
_symmetry.space_group_name_H-M   'P 1'
#
loop_
_entity.id
_entity.type
_entity.pdbx_description
1 polymer ?
#
loop_
_entity_poly.entity_id
_entity_poly.type
_entity_poly.pdbx_seq_one_letter_code
_entity_poly.pdbx_strand_id
1 'polypeptide(L)' 'DWEKRVSKSARRSSASSFTVLVTGASGFVGTHVSLVLKRRGDGVLGLDNFNRYYDPNLKRA' A
#
# COMPACT_ATOMS: atom_id res chain seq x y z
N ASP A 1 17.21 3.18 -9.30
CA ASP A 1 16.43 2.15 -10.00
C ASP A 1 15.20 1.77 -9.15
N TRP A 2 14.09 2.48 -9.37
CA TRP A 2 12.88 2.38 -8.55
C TRP A 2 12.06 1.12 -8.88
N GLU A 3 12.16 0.64 -10.12
CA GLU A 3 11.54 -0.59 -10.59
C GLU A 3 11.99 -1.79 -9.77
N LYS A 4 13.29 -1.91 -9.48
CA LYS A 4 13.82 -2.96 -8.59
C LYS A 4 13.21 -2.92 -7.18
N ARG A 5 12.93 -1.73 -6.65
CA ARG A 5 12.29 -1.58 -5.33
C ARG A 5 10.82 -2.01 -5.39
N VAL A 6 10.11 -1.64 -6.45
CA VAL A 6 8.73 -2.06 -6.71
C VAL A 6 8.64 -3.59 -6.82
N SER A 7 9.45 -4.19 -7.68
CA SER A 7 9.50 -5.64 -7.88
C SER A 7 9.87 -6.39 -6.60
N LYS A 8 10.81 -5.87 -5.80
CA LYS A 8 11.16 -6.46 -4.49
C LYS A 8 9.99 -6.40 -3.50
N SER A 9 9.26 -5.29 -3.45
CA SER A 9 8.12 -5.13 -2.53
C SER A 9 6.92 -6.00 -2.93
N ALA A 10 6.65 -6.09 -4.23
CA ALA A 10 5.56 -6.88 -4.82
C ALA A 10 5.83 -8.39 -4.84
N ARG A 11 7.02 -8.84 -4.42
CA ARG A 11 7.36 -10.26 -4.33
C ARG A 11 6.65 -10.92 -3.15
N ARG A 12 5.88 -11.96 -3.46
CA ARG A 12 5.23 -12.88 -2.51
C ARG A 12 6.22 -13.91 -1.95
N SER A 13 5.99 -14.40 -0.73
CA SER A 13 6.87 -15.35 -0.05
C SER A 13 6.64 -16.80 -0.45
N SER A 14 5.42 -17.17 -0.89
CA SER A 14 5.04 -18.55 -1.24
C SER A 14 4.11 -18.62 -2.44
N ALA A 15 3.90 -19.81 -3.00
CA ALA A 15 2.99 -20.08 -4.13
C ALA A 15 1.52 -19.73 -3.85
N SER A 16 1.08 -19.83 -2.60
CA SER A 16 -0.30 -19.58 -2.20
C SER A 16 -0.59 -18.13 -1.79
N SER A 17 0.44 -17.29 -1.65
CA SER A 17 0.32 -15.86 -1.33
C SER A 17 -0.01 -15.03 -2.57
N PHE A 18 -0.53 -13.82 -2.37
CA PHE A 18 -0.92 -12.91 -3.44
C PHE A 18 0.10 -11.78 -3.65
N THR A 19 0.03 -11.15 -4.82
CA THR A 19 0.59 -9.81 -5.04
C THR A 19 -0.58 -8.83 -5.04
N VAL A 20 -0.55 -7.86 -4.12
CA VAL A 20 -1.67 -6.96 -3.85
C VAL A 20 -1.25 -5.52 -4.12
N LEU A 21 -2.05 -4.82 -4.94
CA LEU A 21 -1.99 -3.37 -5.09
C LEU A 21 -2.88 -2.73 -4.02
N VAL A 22 -2.29 -1.86 -3.19
CA VAL A 22 -3.01 -1.13 -2.15
C VAL A 22 -3.03 0.35 -2.54
N THR A 23 -4.21 0.90 -2.80
CA THR A 23 -4.40 2.35 -2.98
C THR A 23 -4.62 3.03 -1.63
N GLY A 24 -4.19 4.29 -1.48
CA GLY A 24 -4.23 4.97 -0.18
C GLY A 24 -3.29 4.35 0.86
N ALA A 25 -2.19 3.73 0.41
CA ALA A 25 -1.30 2.93 1.24
C ALA A 25 -0.58 3.72 2.36
N SER A 26 -0.46 5.03 2.21
CA SER A 26 0.13 5.93 3.22
C SER A 26 -0.93 6.54 4.15
N GLY A 27 -2.21 6.29 3.89
CA GLY A 27 -3.31 6.63 4.78
C GLY A 27 -3.41 5.69 5.99
N PHE A 28 -4.17 6.11 7.01
CA PHE A 28 -4.30 5.38 8.28
C PHE A 28 -4.64 3.89 8.09
N VAL A 29 -5.71 3.59 7.34
CA VAL A 29 -6.14 2.20 7.09
C VAL A 29 -5.16 1.49 6.14
N GLY A 30 -4.76 2.16 5.06
CA GLY A 30 -3.92 1.56 4.01
C GLY A 30 -2.56 1.10 4.53
N THR A 31 -1.95 1.84 5.46
CA THR A 31 -0.68 1.44 6.08
C THR A 31 -0.84 0.17 6.91
N HIS A 32 -1.88 0.08 7.75
CA HIS A 32 -2.14 -1.10 8.57
C HIS A 32 -2.46 -2.33 7.72
N VAL A 33 -3.28 -2.17 6.68
CA VAL A 33 -3.58 -3.24 5.71
C VAL A 33 -2.31 -3.72 5.01
N SER A 34 -1.49 -2.80 4.52
CA SER A 34 -0.21 -3.13 3.86
C SER A 34 0.70 -3.94 4.77
N LEU A 35 0.81 -3.57 6.05
CA LEU A 35 1.62 -4.29 7.04
C LEU A 35 1.08 -5.69 7.34
N VAL A 36 -0.24 -5.86 7.46
CA VAL A 36 -0.86 -7.17 7.72
C VAL A 36 -0.69 -8.09 6.50
N LEU A 37 -0.94 -7.61 5.29
CA LEU A 37 -0.72 -8.36 4.05
C LEU A 37 0.74 -8.79 3.93
N LYS A 38 1.68 -7.87 4.21
CA LYS A 38 3.11 -8.20 4.14
C LYS A 38 3.52 -9.25 5.17
N ARG A 39 2.99 -9.17 6.40
CA ARG A 39 3.20 -10.17 7.45
C ARG A 39 2.60 -11.53 7.11
N ARG A 40 1.48 -11.56 6.39
CA ARG A 40 0.87 -12.80 5.87
C ARG A 40 1.72 -13.48 4.78
N GLY A 41 2.70 -12.77 4.20
CA GLY A 41 3.57 -13.27 3.14
C GLY A 41 3.24 -12.76 1.75
N ASP A 42 2.27 -11.86 1.64
CA ASP A 42 1.90 -11.28 0.34
C ASP A 42 2.96 -10.30 -0.17
N GLY A 43 3.07 -10.22 -1.49
CA GLY A 43 3.70 -9.09 -2.15
C GLY A 43 2.79 -7.88 -2.04
N VAL A 44 3.34 -6.72 -1.67
CA VAL A 44 2.53 -5.49 -1.53
C VAL A 44 3.16 -4.40 -2.36
N LEU A 45 2.36 -3.82 -3.25
CA LEU A 45 2.66 -2.59 -3.95
C LEU A 45 1.73 -1.51 -3.43
N GLY A 46 2.28 -0.56 -2.68
CA GLY A 46 1.53 0.61 -2.22
C GLY A 46 1.53 1.71 -3.26
N LEU A 47 0.35 2.25 -3.55
CA LEU A 47 0.15 3.44 -4.37
C LEU A 47 -0.66 4.45 -3.56
N ASP A 48 -0.17 5.67 -3.48
CA ASP A 48 -0.90 6.75 -2.83
C ASP A 48 -0.76 8.04 -3.63
N ASN A 49 -1.78 8.87 -3.55
CA ASN A 49 -1.78 10.20 -4.13
C ASN A 49 -1.45 11.21 -3.04
N PHE A 50 -0.18 11.60 -2.97
CA PHE A 50 0.26 12.69 -2.10
C PHE A 50 -0.14 14.03 -2.72
N ASN A 51 -1.40 14.41 -2.55
CA ASN A 51 -1.90 15.71 -2.94
C ASN A 51 -2.50 16.46 -1.76
N ARG A 52 -2.58 17.79 -1.88
CA ARG A 52 -3.23 18.68 -0.90
C ARG A 52 -4.75 18.74 -1.07
N TYR A 53 -5.33 17.79 -1.82
CA TYR A 53 -6.50 18.03 -2.66
C TYR A 53 -7.84 18.08 -1.91
N TYR A 54 -7.86 17.85 -0.60
CA TYR A 54 -9.03 18.15 0.22
C TYR A 54 -8.65 19.08 1.37
N ASP A 55 -9.29 20.25 1.37
CA ASP A 55 -9.31 21.16 2.52
C ASP A 55 -9.84 20.38 3.75
N PRO A 56 -9.10 20.34 4.88
CA PRO A 56 -9.58 19.76 6.14
C PRO A 56 -10.99 20.22 6.57
N ASN A 57 -11.43 21.40 6.10
CA ASN A 57 -12.78 21.91 6.30
C ASN A 57 -13.88 20.98 5.77
N LEU A 58 -13.62 20.17 4.74
CA LEU A 58 -14.62 19.26 4.17
C LEU A 58 -14.94 18.05 5.06
N LYS A 59 -14.21 17.86 6.17
CA LYS A 59 -14.41 16.76 7.14
C LYS A 59 -15.08 17.21 8.45
N ARG A 60 -15.55 18.47 8.53
CA ARG A 60 -16.15 19.05 9.75
C ARG A 60 -17.69 19.11 9.75
N ALA A 61 -18.35 18.32 8.88
CA ALA A 61 -19.80 18.14 8.93
C ALA A 61 -20.20 17.12 10.00
#